data_AF-A0A7S1ZF79-F1
#
_entry.id   AF-A0A7S1ZF79-F1
#
_cell.length_a   1.000
_cell.length_b   1.000
_cell.length_c   1.000
_cell.angle_alpha   90.00
_cell.angle_beta   90.00
_cell.angle_gamma   90.00
#
_symmetry.space_group_name_H-M   'P 1'
#
loop_
_entity.id
_entity.type
_entity.pdbx_description
1 polymer ?
#
loop_
_entity_poly.entity_id
_entity_poly.type
_entity_poly.pdbx_seq_one_letter_code
_entity_poly.pdbx_strand_id
1 'polypeptide(L)'
;GGGDNVARAALSALVGKWRFEREIVDRLTSSVQTVRGEIVYNKRGPALEDLRYREDGLFELPNGATFEVFREYDYAVKDDALEIYFVENGERAHLFLSLKFTELENGHCW
;
A
#
# COMPACT_ATOMS: atom_id res chain seq x y z
N GLY A 1 -21.30 8.23 -2.19
CA GLY A 1 -20.91 9.25 -3.20
C GLY A 1 -19.91 8.64 -4.17
N GLY A 2 -19.43 9.39 -5.17
CA GLY A 2 -18.46 8.86 -6.15
C GLY A 2 -17.17 8.31 -5.54
N GLY A 3 -16.71 8.88 -4.41
CA GLY A 3 -15.46 8.47 -3.74
C GLY A 3 -15.40 7.01 -3.29
N ASP A 4 -16.49 6.46 -2.75
CA ASP A 4 -16.57 5.05 -2.33
C ASP A 4 -16.30 4.10 -3.51
N ASN A 5 -16.89 4.39 -4.67
CA ASN A 5 -16.67 3.59 -5.88
C ASN A 5 -15.21 3.63 -6.33
N VAL A 6 -14.53 4.78 -6.19
CA VAL A 6 -13.10 4.91 -6.52
C VAL A 6 -12.26 4.07 -5.57
N ALA A 7 -12.51 4.15 -4.27
CA ALA A 7 -11.79 3.36 -3.27
C ALA A 7 -11.95 1.84 -3.52
N ARG A 8 -13.18 1.38 -3.80
CA ARG A 8 -13.49 -0.02 -4.14
C ARG A 8 -12.83 -0.47 -5.43
N ALA A 9 -12.85 0.37 -6.46
CA ALA A 9 -12.23 0.06 -7.73
C ALA A 9 -10.71 -0.06 -7.59
N ALA A 10 -10.08 0.87 -6.87
CA ALA A 10 -8.65 0.84 -6.58
C ALA A 10 -8.28 -0.44 -5.81
N LEU A 11 -9.04 -0.77 -4.76
CA LEU A 11 -8.76 -1.96 -3.95
C LEU A 11 -8.93 -3.25 -4.76
N SER A 12 -9.97 -3.35 -5.58
CA SER A 12 -10.24 -4.51 -6.42
C SER A 12 -9.12 -4.78 -7.43
N ALA A 13 -8.49 -3.73 -7.96
CA ALA A 13 -7.40 -3.85 -8.92
C ALA A 13 -6.10 -4.38 -8.31
N LEU A 14 -5.93 -4.28 -6.99
CA LEU A 14 -4.71 -4.71 -6.30
C LEU A 14 -4.69 -6.22 -6.00
N VAL A 15 -5.85 -6.89 -5.97
CA VAL A 15 -5.96 -8.30 -5.58
C VAL A 15 -5.07 -9.19 -6.44
N GLY A 16 -4.23 -10.00 -5.79
CA GLY A 16 -3.34 -10.94 -6.47
C GLY A 16 -1.90 -10.87 -5.97
N LYS A 17 -1.01 -11.43 -6.77
CA LYS A 17 0.43 -11.50 -6.49
C LYS A 17 1.19 -10.68 -7.52
N TRP A 18 2.13 -9.87 -7.04
CA TRP A 18 2.88 -8.91 -7.84
C TRP A 18 4.36 -8.99 -7.50
N ARG A 19 5.21 -8.65 -8.47
CA ARG A 19 6.60 -8.30 -8.21
C ARG A 19 6.71 -6.79 -8.10
N PHE A 20 7.60 -6.32 -7.22
CA PHE A 20 7.86 -4.89 -7.08
C PHE A 20 9.36 -4.61 -7.00
N GLU A 21 9.67 -3.36 -7.32
CA GLU A 21 10.96 -2.73 -7.10
C GLU A 21 10.68 -1.30 -6.63
N ARG A 22 11.31 -0.88 -5.53
CA ARG A 22 11.28 0.52 -5.08
C ARG A 22 12.69 1.03 -4.83
N GLU A 23 12.91 2.28 -5.18
CA GLU A 23 14.12 3.02 -4.83
C GLU A 23 13.85 3.88 -3.59
N ILE A 24 14.79 3.86 -2.66
CA ILE A 24 14.79 4.66 -1.44
C ILE A 24 15.98 5.60 -1.53
N VAL A 25 15.69 6.89 -1.65
CA VAL A 25 16.73 7.93 -1.68
C VAL A 25 16.98 8.40 -0.26
N ASP A 26 18.18 8.12 0.25
CA ASP A 26 18.64 8.64 1.53
C ASP A 26 18.87 10.14 1.41
N ARG A 27 18.17 10.94 2.22
CA ARG A 27 18.20 12.42 2.11
C ARG A 27 19.51 13.05 2.57
N LEU A 28 20.32 12.34 3.36
CA LEU A 28 21.57 12.88 3.92
C LEU A 28 22.75 12.60 3.00
N THR A 29 22.76 11.42 2.38
CA THR A 29 23.86 10.93 1.54
C THR A 29 23.54 11.00 0.06
N SER A 30 22.27 11.23 -0.31
CA SER A 30 21.74 11.09 -1.68
C SER A 30 21.98 9.70 -2.28
N SER A 31 22.30 8.71 -1.45
CA SER A 31 22.48 7.35 -1.92
C SER A 31 21.14 6.71 -2.25
N VAL A 32 21.12 5.91 -3.31
CA VAL A 32 19.95 5.13 -3.73
C VAL A 32 20.10 3.73 -3.18
N GLN A 33 19.10 3.28 -2.45
CA GLN A 33 18.97 1.92 -1.95
C GLN A 33 17.77 1.28 -2.64
N THR A 34 17.79 -0.02 -2.86
CA THR A 34 16.73 -0.70 -3.61
C THR A 34 16.06 -1.75 -2.74
N VAL A 35 14.73 -1.87 -2.83
CA VAL A 35 14.00 -3.04 -2.33
C VAL A 35 13.33 -3.73 -3.50
N ARG A 36 13.55 -5.04 -3.62
CA ARG A 36 12.86 -5.89 -4.60
C ARG A 36 12.20 -7.05 -3.89
N GLY A 37 11.07 -7.51 -4.41
CA GLY A 37 10.41 -8.66 -3.82
C GLY A 37 9.06 -8.97 -4.44
N GLU A 38 8.26 -9.67 -3.65
CA GLU A 38 6.91 -10.04 -3.99
C GLU A 38 5.93 -9.42 -3.01
N ILE A 39 4.78 -9.01 -3.54
CA ILE A 39 3.65 -8.51 -2.77
C ILE A 39 2.46 -9.41 -3.05
N VAL A 40 1.68 -9.72 -2.01
CA VAL A 40 0.41 -10.41 -2.13
C VAL A 40 -0.68 -9.59 -1.47
N TYR A 41 -1.75 -9.34 -2.21
CA TYR A 41 -3.00 -8.77 -1.70
C TYR A 41 -4.07 -9.86 -1.64
N ASN A 42 -4.42 -10.28 -0.43
CA ASN A 42 -5.42 -11.31 -0.17
C ASN A 42 -6.70 -10.70 0.38
N LYS A 43 -7.86 -11.17 -0.06
CA LYS A 43 -9.14 -10.77 0.54
C LYS A 43 -9.23 -11.29 1.97
N ARG A 44 -9.75 -10.46 2.89
CA ARG A 44 -10.02 -10.86 4.28
C ARG A 44 -11.47 -11.26 4.55
N GLY A 45 -12.31 -11.26 3.52
CA GLY A 45 -13.71 -11.65 3.60
C GLY A 45 -14.33 -11.86 2.22
N PRO A 46 -15.65 -12.10 2.16
CA PRO A 46 -16.36 -12.30 0.89
C PRO A 46 -16.45 -11.02 0.05
N ALA A 47 -16.42 -9.85 0.69
CA ALA A 47 -16.49 -8.55 0.03
C ALA A 47 -15.10 -8.02 -0.36
N LEU A 48 -15.03 -7.25 -1.46
CA LEU A 48 -13.84 -6.57 -1.97
C LEU A 48 -13.53 -5.25 -1.23
N GLU A 49 -13.85 -5.20 0.06
CA GLU A 49 -13.71 -3.99 0.89
C GLU A 49 -12.55 -4.09 1.88
N ASP A 50 -11.94 -5.27 2.02
CA ASP A 50 -10.91 -5.54 3.01
C ASP A 50 -9.85 -6.49 2.45
N LEU A 51 -8.61 -5.99 2.30
CA LEU A 51 -7.47 -6.77 1.82
C LEU A 51 -6.31 -6.76 2.84
N ARG A 52 -5.66 -7.91 3.00
CA ARG A 52 -4.35 -8.06 3.62
C ARG A 52 -3.28 -7.90 2.55
N TYR A 53 -2.46 -6.87 2.71
CA TYR A 53 -1.18 -6.73 2.02
C TYR A 53 -0.09 -7.48 2.80
N ARG A 54 0.75 -8.21 2.08
CA ARG A 54 1.99 -8.78 2.59
C ARG A 54 3.12 -8.56 1.59
N GLU A 55 4.24 -8.04 2.07
CA GLU A 55 5.49 -7.85 1.34
C GLU A 55 6.55 -8.75 1.94
N ASP A 56 7.21 -9.53 1.08
CA ASP A 56 8.44 -10.24 1.38
C ASP A 56 9.46 -9.83 0.32
N GLY A 57 10.64 -9.35 0.74
CA GLY A 57 11.62 -8.81 -0.19
C GLY A 57 13.03 -8.75 0.37
N LEU A 58 13.93 -8.22 -0.47
CA LEU A 58 15.32 -8.00 -0.16
C LEU A 58 15.64 -6.52 -0.35
N PHE A 59 16.17 -5.90 0.69
CA PHE A 59 16.70 -4.55 0.68
C PHE A 59 18.21 -4.59 0.43
N GLU A 60 18.67 -3.84 -0.54
CA GLU A 60 20.06 -3.79 -1.00
C GLU A 60 20.64 -2.39 -0.77
N LEU A 61 21.77 -2.35 -0.06
CA LEU A 61 22.55 -1.14 0.17
C LEU A 61 23.55 -0.89 -0.96
N PRO A 62 24.04 0.35 -1.16
CA PRO A 62 25.04 0.68 -2.18
C PRO A 62 26.35 -0.11 -2.09
N ASN A 63 26.68 -0.64 -0.91
CA ASN A 63 27.86 -1.48 -0.70
C ASN A 63 27.62 -2.97 -1.01
N GLY A 64 26.45 -3.32 -1.55
CA GLY A 64 26.05 -4.69 -1.87
C GLY A 64 25.57 -5.52 -0.67
N ALA A 65 25.54 -4.95 0.54
CA ALA A 65 24.94 -5.65 1.69
C ALA A 65 23.43 -5.75 1.50
N THR A 66 22.84 -6.87 1.94
CA THR A 66 21.42 -7.16 1.79
C THR A 66 20.76 -7.57 3.09
N PHE A 67 19.46 -7.25 3.22
CA PHE A 67 18.64 -7.56 4.37
C PHE A 67 17.26 -8.02 3.92
N GLU A 68 16.70 -9.03 4.58
CA GLU A 68 15.30 -9.40 4.37
C GLU A 68 14.38 -8.29 4.88
N VAL A 69 13.36 -7.99 4.09
CA VAL A 69 12.30 -7.05 4.43
C VAL A 69 10.98 -7.78 4.46
N PHE A 70 10.22 -7.48 5.51
CA PHE A 70 8.87 -7.95 5.69
C PHE A 70 7.96 -6.79 6.10
N ARG A 71 6.80 -6.67 5.46
CA ARG A 71 5.74 -5.72 5.85
C ARG A 71 4.36 -6.33 5.68
N GLU A 72 3.45 -5.99 6.59
CA GLU A 72 2.02 -6.28 6.46
C GLU A 72 1.19 -5.04 6.73
N TYR A 73 0.13 -4.88 5.94
CA TYR A 73 -0.87 -3.84 6.13
C TYR A 73 -2.26 -4.39 5.86
N ASP A 74 -3.26 -3.81 6.51
CA ASP A 74 -4.66 -4.02 6.16
C ASP A 74 -5.19 -2.81 5.41
N TYR A 75 -5.79 -3.04 4.25
CA TYR A 75 -6.45 -2.04 3.43
C TYR A 75 -7.96 -2.20 3.60
N ALA A 76 -8.66 -1.12 3.92
CA ALA A 76 -10.11 -1.13 4.11
C ALA A 76 -10.76 0.05 3.38
N VAL A 77 -11.86 -0.20 2.68
CA VAL A 77 -12.73 0.87 2.20
C VAL A 77 -13.61 1.32 3.37
N LYS A 78 -13.61 2.62 3.65
CA LYS A 78 -14.49 3.22 4.65
C LYS A 78 -15.06 4.52 4.10
N ASP A 79 -16.36 4.52 3.89
CA ASP A 79 -17.09 5.63 3.26
C ASP A 79 -16.45 6.04 1.92
N ASP A 80 -15.89 7.24 1.83
CA ASP A 80 -15.22 7.79 0.64
C ASP A 80 -13.69 7.64 0.69
N ALA A 81 -13.16 6.79 1.58
CA ALA A 81 -11.74 6.65 1.82
C ALA A 81 -11.23 5.21 1.61
N LEU A 82 -9.98 5.12 1.16
CA LEU A 82 -9.15 3.93 1.31
C LEU A 82 -8.23 4.13 2.53
N GLU A 83 -8.50 3.37 3.58
CA GLU A 83 -7.71 3.39 4.80
C GLU A 83 -6.69 2.24 4.79
N ILE A 84 -5.47 2.55 5.24
CA ILE A 84 -4.36 1.61 5.36
C ILE A 84 -3.96 1.57 6.84
N TYR A 85 -3.93 0.36 7.40
CA TYR A 85 -3.62 0.10 8.80
C TYR A 85 -2.35 -0.72 8.92
N PHE A 86 -1.56 -0.46 9.96
CA PHE A 86 -0.51 -1.38 10.36
C PHE A 86 -1.10 -2.71 10.80
N VAL A 87 -0.34 -3.78 10.58
CA VAL A 87 -0.62 -5.10 11.13
C VAL A 87 0.44 -5.40 12.19
N GLU A 88 -0.02 -5.75 13.39
CA GLU A 88 0.84 -6.16 14.50
C GLU A 88 0.31 -7.49 15.04
N ASN A 89 1.22 -8.47 15.22
CA ASN A 89 0.86 -9.82 15.66
C ASN A 89 -0.25 -10.48 14.82
N GLY A 90 -0.30 -10.19 13.51
CA GLY A 90 -1.29 -10.72 12.57
C GLY A 90 -2.64 -9.98 12.58
N GLU A 91 -2.85 -9.05 13.52
CA GLU A 91 -4.11 -8.32 13.67
C GLU A 91 -4.00 -6.87 13.17
N ARG A 92 -5.15 -6.29 12.79
CA ARG A 92 -5.23 -4.87 12.42
C ARG A 92 -4.94 -4.03 13.66
N ALA A 93 -3.95 -3.16 13.58
CA ALA A 93 -3.55 -2.27 14.66
C ALA A 93 -4.02 -0.83 14.37
N HIS A 94 -3.09 0.13 14.33
CA HIS A 94 -3.40 1.54 14.19
C HIS A 94 -3.42 2.00 12.72
N LEU A 95 -4.20 3.06 12.45
CA LEU A 95 -4.31 3.69 11.14
C LEU A 95 -2.96 4.30 10.74
N PHE A 96 -2.44 3.91 9.59
CA PHE A 96 -1.24 4.50 8.99
C PHE A 96 -1.60 5.68 8.08
N LEU A 97 -2.57 5.48 7.18
CA LEU A 97 -2.93 6.46 6.16
C LEU A 97 -4.42 6.35 5.84
N SER A 98 -5.09 7.49 5.63
CA SER A 98 -6.45 7.56 5.10
C SER A 98 -6.44 8.39 3.82
N LEU A 99 -6.71 7.75 2.69
CA LEU A 99 -6.78 8.38 1.37
C LEU A 99 -8.24 8.66 1.03
N LYS A 100 -8.68 9.91 1.22
CA LYS A 100 -10.04 10.34 0.89
C LYS A 100 -10.18 10.71 -0.58
N PHE A 101 -11.23 10.22 -1.21
CA PHE A 101 -11.57 10.52 -2.60
C PHE A 101 -12.74 11.49 -2.65
N THR A 102 -12.42 12.74 -2.94
CA THR A 102 -13.41 13.79 -3.18
C THR A 102 -13.41 14.15 -4.67
N GLU A 103 -14.59 14.28 -5.26
CA GLU A 103 -14.72 14.89 -6.58
C GLU A 103 -14.26 16.35 -6.50
N LEU A 104 -13.47 16.79 -7.47
CA LEU A 104 -13.26 18.23 -7.66
C LEU A 104 -14.62 18.80 -8.10
N GLU A 105 -15.09 19.84 -7.43
CA GLU A 105 -16.23 20.61 -7.96
C GLU A 105 -15.87 21.05 -9.39
N ASN A 106 -16.78 20.86 -10.35
CA ASN A 106 -16.59 21.30 -11.73
C ASN A 106 -16.22 22.79 -11.76
N GLY A 107 -14.94 23.10 -11.92
CA GLY A 107 -14.44 24.47 -11.81
C GLY A 107 -12.99 24.63 -12.24
N HIS A 108 -12.76 24.53 -13.55
CA HIS A 108 -11.59 25.05 -14.27
C HIS A 108 -10.21 24.45 -13.93
N CYS A 109 -9.77 23.50 -14.74
CA CYS A 109 -8.34 23.31 -14.99
C CYS A 109 -7.80 24.53 -15.75
N TRP A 110 -6.74 25.16 -15.24
CA TRP A 110 -5.94 26.15 -15.94
C TRP A 110 -5.12 25.52 -17.06
#